data_AF-A0A2P6TVE5-F1
#
_entry.id   AF-A0A2P6TVE5-F1
#
_cell.length_a   1.000
_cell.length_b   1.000
_cell.length_c   1.000
_cell.angle_alpha   90.00
_cell.angle_beta   90.00
_cell.angle_gamma   90.00
#
_symmetry.space_group_name_H-M   'P 1'
#
loop_
_entity.id
_entity.type
_entity.pdbx_description
1 polymer ?
#
loop_
_entity_poly.entity_id
_entity_poly.type
_entity_poly.pdbx_seq_one_letter_code
_entity_poly.pdbx_strand_id
1 'polypeptide(L)'
;MQRTAVAPAALAAPARPGVVAQRPRQHVAAARRQAGAPVQGRRLLVVQAVAAPERPAAKKKPAFPFTRLAGQEDMKLALLLNVVDPSIGGVLIMGDRGTGKSVAVRSLVDLLPMIDIVADDPFNSSPTDPKLMGPDALQRYLAGEKLPAAQMRTPLVELPLGATEDRICGTIDIEKALTEGIKAYEPGLLARANRGILYVDEVNLLDDGLVDVVLDSAAGGQNTVEREGISIVHPAKFIMIGSGNPAEGELRPQLLDRFGLSVNVATLMEVAERTQMVMDRIAYDSNAEAFAAKIEPDQEALRQKLAAARNMLAKVQVPKELKLKISELCSFLDIDGVRGDITTNKAVRAFCAFEGRTQATKEDLERIAPLVLNHRMRKDPLDVIDGGTKVKIALRRLLNPELVKREEEAKKKAEEERKAAAAAGGDRGNQKAGAWGGLPGRR
;
A
#
# COMPACT_ATOMS: atom_id res chain seq x y z
N MET A 1 26.53 -46.91 67.46
CA MET A 1 26.60 -48.32 67.03
C MET A 1 26.19 -48.41 65.57
N GLN A 2 27.00 -49.12 64.79
CA GLN A 2 26.90 -49.31 63.33
C GLN A 2 25.69 -50.16 62.89
N ARG A 3 25.48 -50.16 61.56
CA ARG A 3 24.97 -51.23 60.66
C ARG A 3 23.63 -50.88 60.00
N THR A 4 23.55 -50.60 58.69
CA THR A 4 23.72 -51.44 57.47
C THR A 4 22.67 -52.54 57.27
N ALA A 5 21.89 -52.32 56.20
CA ALA A 5 21.65 -53.22 55.07
C ALA A 5 20.59 -54.35 55.16
N VAL A 6 19.97 -54.57 53.99
CA VAL A 6 19.79 -55.84 53.24
C VAL A 6 18.34 -56.06 52.73
N ALA A 7 18.25 -56.40 51.44
CA ALA A 7 17.07 -56.87 50.69
C ALA A 7 16.55 -58.25 51.16
N PRO A 8 15.42 -58.78 50.65
CA PRO A 8 15.49 -59.90 49.69
C PRO A 8 14.36 -59.87 48.63
N ALA A 9 14.56 -60.27 47.37
CA ALA A 9 14.80 -61.59 46.77
C ALA A 9 13.51 -62.38 46.44
N ALA A 10 13.55 -62.98 45.24
CA ALA A 10 12.46 -63.50 44.42
C ALA A 10 11.86 -64.84 44.86
N LEU A 11 10.70 -65.20 44.29
CA LEU A 11 10.33 -66.59 43.95
C LEU A 11 9.22 -66.61 42.89
N ALA A 12 9.43 -67.44 41.87
CA ALA A 12 8.60 -67.60 40.68
C ALA A 12 7.97 -69.01 40.64
N ALA A 13 6.81 -69.15 39.97
CA ALA A 13 6.31 -70.35 39.27
C ALA A 13 4.81 -70.15 38.86
N PRO A 14 4.21 -70.97 37.97
CA PRO A 14 4.68 -71.52 36.69
C PRO A 14 3.62 -71.33 35.56
N ALA A 15 3.84 -71.97 34.40
CA ALA A 15 3.22 -71.67 33.11
C ALA A 15 2.20 -72.72 32.58
N ARG A 16 1.18 -72.22 31.84
CA ARG A 16 0.44 -72.80 30.67
C ARG A 16 -0.50 -74.01 30.89
N PRO A 17 -1.39 -74.41 29.93
CA PRO A 17 -1.82 -73.81 28.64
C PRO A 17 -3.37 -73.81 28.39
N GLY A 18 -3.83 -73.17 27.31
CA GLY A 18 -5.17 -73.34 26.75
C GLY A 18 -5.32 -72.59 25.41
N VAL A 19 -5.31 -73.31 24.29
CA VAL A 19 -5.18 -72.80 22.91
C VAL A 19 -6.53 -72.81 22.17
N VAL A 20 -6.60 -72.05 21.06
CA VAL A 20 -7.45 -72.21 19.85
C VAL A 20 -8.73 -71.36 19.87
N ALA A 21 -9.07 -70.51 18.89
CA ALA A 21 -8.38 -69.93 17.73
C ALA A 21 -9.30 -68.85 17.11
N GLN A 22 -8.75 -67.87 16.40
CA GLN A 22 -9.08 -67.53 15.00
C GLN A 22 -8.34 -66.26 14.51
N ARG A 23 -7.27 -66.51 13.73
CA ARG A 23 -6.78 -65.92 12.44
C ARG A 23 -7.18 -64.47 12.02
N PRO A 24 -6.44 -63.82 11.09
CA PRO A 24 -5.05 -63.35 11.19
C PRO A 24 -4.84 -61.90 10.67
N ARG A 25 -3.88 -61.19 11.29
CA ARG A 25 -2.92 -60.20 10.73
C ARG A 25 -3.39 -59.16 9.70
N GLN A 26 -3.25 -57.88 10.08
CA GLN A 26 -2.41 -56.96 9.33
C GLN A 26 -1.33 -56.37 10.23
N HIS A 27 -0.08 -56.58 9.81
CA HIS A 27 1.14 -56.21 10.52
C HIS A 27 1.48 -54.74 10.28
N VAL A 28 1.67 -54.01 11.37
CA VAL A 28 2.43 -52.75 11.38
C VAL A 28 3.91 -53.13 11.36
N ALA A 29 4.54 -53.03 10.19
CA ALA A 29 5.99 -53.18 10.07
C ALA A 29 6.67 -51.82 10.28
N ALA A 30 7.37 -51.71 11.40
CA ALA A 30 8.33 -50.63 11.66
C ALA A 30 9.49 -50.72 10.65
N ALA A 31 9.65 -49.67 9.85
CA ALA A 31 10.82 -49.51 8.97
C ALA A 31 11.78 -48.48 9.57
N ARG A 32 13.02 -48.93 9.75
CA ARG A 32 14.19 -48.25 10.29
C ARG A 32 14.39 -46.85 9.70
N ARG A 33 14.67 -45.87 10.57
CA ARG A 33 15.35 -44.62 10.20
C ARG A 33 16.73 -44.96 9.64
N GLN A 34 16.87 -44.95 8.32
CA GLN A 34 18.17 -44.79 7.69
C GLN A 34 18.62 -43.35 7.94
N ALA A 35 19.78 -43.20 8.58
CA ALA A 35 20.49 -41.94 8.65
C ALA A 35 20.84 -41.52 7.21
N GLY A 36 20.17 -40.47 6.73
CA GLY A 36 20.51 -39.85 5.45
C GLY A 36 21.94 -39.33 5.49
N ALA A 37 22.66 -39.61 4.41
CA ALA A 37 24.01 -39.13 4.16
C ALA A 37 24.14 -37.61 4.36
N PRO A 38 25.32 -37.09 4.74
CA PRO A 38 25.53 -35.65 4.83
C PRO A 38 25.28 -35.04 3.44
N VAL A 39 24.36 -34.08 3.37
CA VAL A 39 24.14 -33.26 2.18
C VAL A 39 25.45 -32.53 1.89
N GLN A 40 26.23 -33.06 0.96
CA GLN A 40 27.43 -32.43 0.44
C GLN A 40 27.07 -31.05 -0.12
N GLY A 41 27.91 -30.08 0.24
CA GLY A 41 27.80 -28.63 0.04
C GLY A 41 26.84 -28.17 -1.05
N ARG A 42 25.81 -27.42 -0.63
CA ARG A 42 25.28 -26.33 -1.46
C ARG A 42 26.46 -25.40 -1.75
N ARG A 43 27.07 -25.52 -2.94
CA ARG A 43 27.98 -24.50 -3.46
C ARG A 43 27.21 -23.18 -3.48
N LEU A 44 27.63 -22.23 -2.64
CA LEU A 44 27.24 -20.83 -2.75
C LEU A 44 27.80 -20.33 -4.08
N LEU A 45 26.95 -20.29 -5.10
CA LEU A 45 27.30 -19.75 -6.41
C LEU A 45 27.22 -18.23 -6.35
N VAL A 46 28.28 -17.55 -6.76
CA VAL A 46 28.36 -16.09 -6.81
C VAL A 46 27.37 -15.59 -7.85
N VAL A 47 26.41 -14.75 -7.42
CA VAL A 47 25.47 -14.06 -8.31
C VAL A 47 26.04 -12.68 -8.58
N GLN A 48 26.47 -12.43 -9.81
CA GLN A 48 26.82 -11.09 -10.25
C GLN A 48 25.66 -10.55 -11.07
N ALA A 49 25.03 -9.49 -10.56
CA ALA A 49 24.05 -8.75 -11.33
C ALA A 49 24.80 -7.83 -12.31
N VAL A 50 24.48 -7.93 -13.58
CA VAL A 50 25.14 -7.10 -14.61
C VAL A 50 24.46 -5.74 -14.63
N ALA A 51 25.22 -4.66 -14.41
CA ALA A 51 24.70 -3.31 -14.51
C ALA A 51 24.30 -3.00 -15.96
N ALA A 52 23.06 -2.55 -16.17
CA ALA A 52 22.61 -2.07 -17.47
C ALA A 52 23.40 -0.80 -17.86
N PRO A 53 23.77 -0.60 -19.14
CA PRO A 53 24.56 0.54 -19.56
C PRO A 53 23.84 1.87 -19.29
N GLU A 54 24.48 2.77 -18.54
CA GLU A 54 23.97 4.11 -18.24
C GLU A 54 23.87 4.95 -19.53
N ARG A 55 22.66 5.42 -19.84
CA ARG A 55 22.48 6.49 -20.84
C ARG A 55 22.85 7.82 -20.18
N PRO A 56 23.64 8.70 -20.84
CA PRO A 56 23.98 10.00 -20.30
C PRO A 56 22.72 10.80 -19.99
N ALA A 57 22.61 11.31 -18.77
CA ALA A 57 21.46 12.05 -18.29
C ALA A 57 21.34 13.39 -19.02
N ALA A 58 20.55 13.43 -20.09
CA ALA A 58 20.04 14.68 -20.63
C ALA A 58 19.39 15.48 -19.48
N LYS A 59 19.67 16.79 -19.38
CA LYS A 59 19.04 17.68 -18.39
C LYS A 59 17.52 17.50 -18.47
N LYS A 60 16.94 16.74 -17.53
CA LYS A 60 15.50 16.52 -17.46
C LYS A 60 14.85 17.86 -17.12
N LYS A 61 13.80 18.23 -17.86
CA LYS A 61 12.91 19.31 -17.43
C LYS A 61 12.46 19.04 -15.99
N PRO A 62 12.46 20.05 -15.10
CA PRO A 62 11.97 19.88 -13.73
C PRO A 62 10.51 19.43 -13.78
N ALA A 63 10.09 18.55 -12.85
CA ALA A 63 8.70 18.13 -12.81
C ALA A 63 7.80 19.30 -12.40
N PHE A 64 6.50 19.17 -12.68
CA PHE A 64 5.52 20.14 -12.19
C PHE A 64 5.52 20.14 -10.64
N PRO A 65 5.60 21.28 -9.95
CA PRO A 65 5.65 21.33 -8.50
C PRO A 65 4.41 20.71 -7.81
N PHE A 66 4.64 19.85 -6.82
CA PHE A 66 3.59 19.11 -6.10
C PHE A 66 2.65 20.05 -5.34
N THR A 67 3.19 21.11 -4.71
CA THR A 67 2.41 22.12 -3.98
C THR A 67 1.44 22.92 -4.85
N ARG A 68 1.63 22.91 -6.18
CA ARG A 68 0.77 23.63 -7.15
C ARG A 68 -0.28 22.77 -7.82
N LEU A 69 -0.38 21.50 -7.45
CA LEU A 69 -1.53 20.69 -7.86
C LEU A 69 -2.79 21.33 -7.25
N ALA A 70 -3.74 21.75 -8.07
CA ALA A 70 -4.98 22.36 -7.57
C ALA A 70 -5.93 21.29 -7.03
N GLY A 71 -6.53 21.56 -5.87
CA GLY A 71 -7.47 20.66 -5.20
C GLY A 71 -6.89 19.27 -4.89
N GLN A 72 -7.79 18.27 -4.86
CA GLN A 72 -7.46 16.85 -4.67
C GLN A 72 -6.68 16.57 -3.38
N GLU A 73 -7.07 17.23 -2.30
CA GLU A 73 -6.40 17.16 -1.00
C GLU A 73 -6.32 15.73 -0.43
N ASP A 74 -7.32 14.89 -0.70
CA ASP A 74 -7.29 13.48 -0.31
C ASP A 74 -6.18 12.70 -1.03
N MET A 75 -5.98 12.94 -2.32
CA MET A 75 -4.92 12.30 -3.09
C MET A 75 -3.54 12.77 -2.63
N LYS A 76 -3.36 14.09 -2.47
CA LYS A 76 -2.11 14.65 -1.94
C LYS A 76 -1.80 14.05 -0.57
N LEU A 77 -2.78 14.05 0.32
CA LEU A 77 -2.63 13.50 1.67
C LEU A 77 -2.23 12.03 1.62
N ALA A 78 -2.93 11.19 0.86
CA ALA A 78 -2.63 9.76 0.77
C ALA A 78 -1.21 9.48 0.26
N LEU A 79 -0.75 10.25 -0.73
CA LEU A 79 0.62 10.17 -1.24
C LEU A 79 1.63 10.58 -0.16
N LEU A 80 1.43 11.72 0.51
CA LEU A 80 2.32 12.22 1.56
C LEU A 80 2.39 11.26 2.76
N LEU A 81 1.28 10.64 3.16
CA LEU A 81 1.27 9.67 4.26
C LEU A 81 2.10 8.43 3.95
N ASN A 82 2.07 7.94 2.70
CA ASN A 82 2.92 6.83 2.29
C ASN A 82 4.41 7.21 2.23
N VAL A 83 4.72 8.49 1.97
CA VAL A 83 6.09 8.99 2.10
C VAL A 83 6.54 9.03 3.57
N VAL A 84 5.64 9.35 4.49
CA VAL A 84 5.91 9.37 5.93
C VAL A 84 6.07 7.94 6.48
N ASP A 85 5.13 7.05 6.18
CA ASP A 85 5.16 5.64 6.58
C ASP A 85 4.90 4.72 5.38
N PRO A 86 5.97 4.27 4.68
CA PRO A 86 5.83 3.35 3.54
C PRO A 86 5.16 2.01 3.90
N SER A 87 5.11 1.65 5.19
CA SER A 87 4.49 0.40 5.65
C SER A 87 2.96 0.43 5.62
N ILE A 88 2.35 1.57 5.28
CA ILE A 88 0.90 1.69 5.05
C ILE A 88 0.45 0.79 3.90
N GLY A 89 1.28 0.57 2.87
CA GLY A 89 0.98 -0.36 1.78
C GLY A 89 0.53 0.30 0.48
N GLY A 90 0.97 1.53 0.21
CA GLY A 90 0.75 2.19 -1.08
C GLY A 90 -0.56 2.96 -1.18
N VAL A 91 -0.82 3.47 -2.38
CA VAL A 91 -2.00 4.29 -2.71
C VAL A 91 -2.62 3.81 -4.03
N LEU A 92 -3.93 3.60 -4.02
CA LEU A 92 -4.76 3.45 -5.19
C LEU A 92 -5.46 4.76 -5.51
N ILE A 93 -5.28 5.28 -6.71
CA ILE A 93 -5.85 6.54 -7.19
C ILE A 93 -6.83 6.23 -8.31
N MET A 94 -8.12 6.24 -8.01
CA MET A 94 -9.19 6.05 -8.97
C MET A 94 -9.74 7.40 -9.42
N GLY A 95 -10.05 7.56 -10.70
CA GLY A 95 -10.70 8.80 -11.16
C GLY A 95 -10.76 8.95 -12.66
N ASP A 96 -11.34 10.05 -13.12
CA ASP A 96 -11.46 10.34 -14.55
C ASP A 96 -10.09 10.57 -15.21
N ARG A 97 -10.07 10.49 -16.54
CA ARG A 97 -8.91 10.92 -17.35
C ARG A 97 -8.72 12.44 -17.21
N GLY A 98 -7.47 12.90 -17.28
CA GLY A 98 -7.16 14.33 -17.22
C GLY A 98 -7.21 14.96 -15.82
N THR A 99 -7.40 14.16 -14.76
CA THR A 99 -7.39 14.62 -13.37
C THR A 99 -5.99 14.85 -12.80
N GLY A 100 -4.92 14.56 -13.54
CA GLY A 100 -3.54 14.84 -13.10
C GLY A 100 -2.91 13.78 -12.18
N LYS A 101 -3.49 12.57 -12.08
CA LYS A 101 -2.97 11.45 -11.26
C LYS A 101 -1.48 11.16 -11.51
N SER A 102 -1.10 11.00 -12.77
CA SER A 102 0.30 10.72 -13.15
C SER A 102 1.24 11.91 -12.96
N VAL A 103 0.71 13.14 -13.03
CA VAL A 103 1.47 14.37 -12.73
C VAL A 103 1.77 14.43 -11.23
N ALA A 104 0.78 14.10 -10.39
CA ALA A 104 0.94 14.09 -8.94
C ALA A 104 2.03 13.11 -8.49
N VAL A 105 2.01 11.89 -9.02
CA VAL A 105 3.02 10.86 -8.69
C VAL A 105 4.42 11.29 -9.13
N ARG A 106 4.56 11.84 -10.34
CA ARG A 106 5.87 12.32 -10.83
C ARG A 106 6.39 13.50 -10.01
N SER A 107 5.51 14.42 -9.62
CA SER A 107 5.88 15.57 -8.79
C SER A 107 6.28 15.20 -7.36
N LEU A 108 5.81 14.06 -6.85
CA LEU A 108 6.14 13.57 -5.50
C LEU A 108 7.62 13.23 -5.36
N VAL A 109 8.28 12.77 -6.43
CA VAL A 109 9.68 12.35 -6.40
C VAL A 109 10.62 13.48 -6.00
N ASP A 110 10.31 14.71 -6.42
CA ASP A 110 11.10 15.91 -6.10
C ASP A 110 10.93 16.38 -4.63
N LEU A 111 9.96 15.81 -3.91
CA LEU A 111 9.78 16.02 -2.47
C LEU A 111 10.54 14.99 -1.60
N LEU A 112 11.05 13.92 -2.21
CA LEU A 112 11.70 12.86 -1.47
C LEU A 112 13.17 13.19 -1.21
N PRO A 113 13.70 12.83 -0.02
CA PRO A 113 15.12 12.98 0.23
C PRO A 113 15.95 12.11 -0.72
N MET A 114 17.20 12.51 -0.92
CA MET A 114 18.21 11.64 -1.53
C MET A 114 18.42 10.40 -0.64
N ILE A 115 18.71 9.27 -1.27
CA ILE A 115 19.01 8.01 -0.60
C ILE A 115 20.48 7.64 -0.81
N ASP A 116 21.11 7.13 0.25
CA ASP A 116 22.45 6.53 0.16
C ASP A 116 22.34 5.13 -0.45
N ILE A 117 23.12 4.87 -1.49
CA ILE A 117 23.18 3.59 -2.19
C ILE A 117 24.61 3.08 -2.29
N VAL A 118 24.77 1.77 -2.46
CA VAL A 118 26.04 1.19 -2.90
C VAL A 118 26.28 1.60 -4.35
N ALA A 119 27.44 2.17 -4.65
CA ALA A 119 27.79 2.59 -6.01
C ALA A 119 27.76 1.39 -6.98
N ASP A 120 27.23 1.62 -8.17
CA ASP A 120 27.09 0.64 -9.26
C ASP A 120 26.25 -0.61 -8.91
N ASP A 121 25.47 -0.58 -7.82
CA ASP A 121 24.58 -1.68 -7.44
C ASP A 121 23.20 -1.58 -8.11
N PRO A 122 22.75 -2.62 -8.84
CA PRO A 122 21.48 -2.56 -9.56
C PRO A 122 20.24 -2.66 -8.67
N PHE A 123 20.39 -2.98 -7.39
CA PHE A 123 19.31 -3.10 -6.42
C PHE A 123 19.15 -1.85 -5.54
N ASN A 124 19.91 -0.78 -5.80
CA ASN A 124 19.94 0.42 -4.96
C ASN A 124 20.23 0.09 -3.47
N SER A 125 21.13 -0.87 -3.23
CA SER A 125 21.39 -1.45 -1.92
C SER A 125 21.74 -0.39 -0.88
N SER A 126 21.26 -0.55 0.36
CA SER A 126 21.71 0.31 1.47
C SER A 126 23.16 -0.01 1.81
N PRO A 127 24.06 0.99 1.95
CA PRO A 127 25.42 0.76 2.44
C PRO A 127 25.48 0.29 3.90
N THR A 128 24.39 0.49 4.68
CA THR A 128 24.37 0.32 6.14
C THR A 128 23.34 -0.69 6.64
N ASP A 129 22.28 -0.99 5.88
CA ASP A 129 21.20 -1.90 6.31
C ASP A 129 21.22 -3.21 5.50
N PRO A 130 21.64 -4.34 6.10
CA PRO A 130 21.67 -5.65 5.45
C PRO A 130 20.31 -6.12 4.92
N LYS A 131 19.18 -5.68 5.50
CA LYS A 131 17.84 -6.06 5.03
C LYS A 131 17.45 -5.39 3.72
N LEU A 132 18.23 -4.41 3.28
CA LEU A 132 18.02 -3.62 2.06
C LEU A 132 19.17 -3.80 1.06
N MET A 133 20.00 -4.84 1.24
CA MET A 133 21.10 -5.16 0.33
C MET A 133 20.70 -6.28 -0.63
N GLY A 134 21.08 -6.14 -1.89
CA GLY A 134 21.05 -7.21 -2.88
C GLY A 134 22.07 -8.31 -2.57
N PRO A 135 22.03 -9.45 -3.28
CA PRO A 135 22.87 -10.61 -2.98
C PRO A 135 24.38 -10.31 -2.94
N ASP A 136 24.91 -9.58 -3.93
CA ASP A 136 26.33 -9.24 -4.02
C ASP A 136 26.78 -8.27 -2.92
N ALA A 137 26.06 -7.15 -2.76
CA ALA A 137 26.32 -6.17 -1.72
C ALA A 137 26.26 -6.80 -0.31
N LEU A 138 25.29 -7.70 -0.06
CA LEU A 138 25.16 -8.41 1.20
C LEU A 138 26.36 -9.34 1.44
N GLN A 139 26.82 -10.07 0.42
CA GLN A 139 27.98 -10.96 0.55
C GLN A 139 29.24 -10.18 0.89
N ARG A 140 29.49 -9.05 0.19
CA ARG A 140 30.62 -8.16 0.45
C ARG A 140 30.56 -7.52 1.83
N TYR A 141 29.37 -7.09 2.26
CA TYR A 141 29.15 -6.59 3.62
C TYR A 141 29.47 -7.65 4.69
N LEU A 142 28.99 -8.88 4.50
CA LEU A 142 29.27 -10.00 5.43
C LEU A 142 30.75 -10.40 5.45
N ALA A 143 31.48 -10.18 4.35
CA ALA A 143 32.93 -10.35 4.28
C ALA A 143 33.71 -9.22 4.99
N GLY A 144 33.03 -8.19 5.50
CA GLY A 144 33.65 -7.05 6.17
C GLY A 144 34.23 -6.00 5.21
N GLU A 145 33.87 -6.04 3.93
CA GLU A 145 34.30 -5.04 2.95
C GLU A 145 33.58 -3.70 3.19
N LYS A 146 34.29 -2.59 2.93
CA LYS A 146 33.66 -1.27 2.88
C LYS A 146 32.99 -1.08 1.53
N LEU A 147 31.67 -1.01 1.54
CA LEU A 147 30.88 -0.74 0.34
C LEU A 147 31.03 0.75 -0.06
N PRO A 148 31.33 1.05 -1.35
CA PRO A 148 31.37 2.43 -1.82
C PRO A 148 29.97 3.03 -1.78
N ALA A 149 29.80 4.18 -1.12
CA ALA A 149 28.53 4.87 -1.01
C ALA A 149 28.40 5.99 -2.04
N ALA A 150 27.25 6.09 -2.68
CA ALA A 150 26.83 7.18 -3.55
C ALA A 150 25.45 7.69 -3.13
N GLN A 151 25.10 8.92 -3.51
CA GLN A 151 23.74 9.44 -3.30
C GLN A 151 22.97 9.48 -4.61
N MET A 152 21.72 9.06 -4.55
CA MET A 152 20.80 9.15 -5.69
C MET A 152 19.44 9.69 -5.25
N ARG A 153 18.70 10.25 -6.22
CA ARG A 153 17.28 10.56 -6.03
C ARG A 153 16.49 9.27 -5.84
N THR A 154 15.43 9.34 -5.04
CA THR A 154 14.50 8.21 -4.89
C THR A 154 13.99 7.76 -6.26
N PRO A 155 14.17 6.49 -6.66
CA PRO A 155 13.82 6.05 -8.01
C PRO A 155 12.30 5.99 -8.18
N LEU A 156 11.80 6.53 -9.29
CA LEU A 156 10.44 6.31 -9.76
C LEU A 156 10.50 5.38 -10.96
N VAL A 157 9.94 4.19 -10.78
CA VAL A 157 9.84 3.17 -11.83
C VAL A 157 8.39 3.06 -12.27
N GLU A 158 8.15 3.27 -13.57
CA GLU A 158 6.83 3.11 -14.16
C GLU A 158 6.70 1.69 -14.74
N LEU A 159 5.60 1.02 -14.41
CA LEU A 159 5.25 -0.29 -14.92
C LEU A 159 4.35 -0.13 -16.16
N PRO A 160 4.84 -0.47 -17.36
CA PRO A 160 4.02 -0.39 -18.56
C PRO A 160 3.00 -1.53 -18.61
N LEU A 161 1.84 -1.29 -19.21
CA LEU A 161 0.76 -2.27 -19.35
C LEU A 161 1.20 -3.57 -20.04
N GLY A 162 2.05 -3.46 -21.06
CA GLY A 162 2.60 -4.61 -21.80
C GLY A 162 3.90 -5.15 -21.21
N ALA A 163 4.19 -4.93 -19.92
CA ALA A 163 5.35 -5.53 -19.29
C ALA A 163 5.21 -7.06 -19.24
N THR A 164 6.27 -7.78 -19.59
CA THR A 164 6.34 -9.22 -19.34
C THR A 164 6.77 -9.46 -17.89
N GLU A 165 6.40 -10.62 -17.32
CA GLU A 165 6.85 -11.05 -15.99
C GLU A 165 8.38 -10.95 -15.85
N ASP A 166 9.10 -11.41 -16.87
CA ASP A 166 10.55 -11.34 -17.03
C ASP A 166 11.10 -9.93 -16.87
N ARG A 167 10.42 -8.92 -17.43
CA ARG A 167 10.84 -7.52 -17.29
C ARG A 167 10.58 -6.98 -15.89
N ILE A 168 9.55 -7.48 -15.21
CA ILE A 168 9.18 -7.05 -13.85
C ILE A 168 10.12 -7.69 -12.83
N CYS A 169 10.20 -9.02 -12.83
CA CYS A 169 10.96 -9.84 -11.90
C CYS A 169 12.46 -9.85 -12.20
N GLY A 170 12.85 -9.69 -13.46
CA GLY A 170 14.19 -9.98 -13.96
C GLY A 170 14.29 -11.39 -14.56
N THR A 171 15.34 -11.61 -15.34
CA THR A 171 15.61 -12.86 -16.05
C THR A 171 16.95 -13.45 -15.62
N ILE A 172 17.14 -14.73 -15.93
CA ILE A 172 18.42 -15.43 -15.71
C ILE A 172 19.01 -15.72 -17.09
N ASP A 173 20.22 -15.23 -17.35
CA ASP A 173 20.96 -15.53 -18.58
C ASP A 173 21.61 -16.92 -18.45
N ILE A 174 20.94 -17.91 -19.05
CA ILE A 174 21.35 -19.31 -19.04
C ILE A 174 22.65 -19.52 -19.82
N GLU A 175 22.86 -18.76 -20.91
CA GLU A 175 24.04 -18.93 -21.76
C GLU A 175 25.30 -18.59 -20.98
N LYS A 176 25.31 -17.43 -20.30
CA LYS A 176 26.40 -17.05 -19.38
C LYS A 176 26.52 -18.00 -18.20
N ALA A 177 25.40 -18.47 -17.63
CA ALA A 177 25.42 -19.42 -16.53
C ALA A 177 26.09 -20.75 -16.90
N LEU A 178 25.91 -21.23 -18.14
CA LEU A 178 26.50 -22.48 -18.64
C LEU A 178 27.93 -22.32 -19.15
N THR A 179 28.29 -21.20 -19.79
CA THR A 179 29.63 -20.98 -20.36
C THR A 179 30.63 -20.45 -19.33
N GLU A 180 30.24 -19.48 -18.52
CA GLU A 180 31.14 -18.79 -17.56
C GLU A 180 31.02 -19.37 -16.14
N GLY A 181 30.00 -20.19 -15.87
CA GLY A 181 29.72 -20.72 -14.53
C GLY A 181 29.22 -19.66 -13.54
N ILE A 182 28.92 -18.45 -14.01
CA ILE A 182 28.46 -17.30 -13.23
C ILE A 182 26.97 -17.11 -13.53
N LYS A 183 26.13 -17.09 -12.49
CA LYS A 183 24.70 -16.81 -12.64
C LYS A 183 24.50 -15.33 -12.95
N ALA A 184 24.44 -14.99 -14.24
CA ALA A 184 24.12 -13.65 -14.69
C ALA A 184 22.62 -13.42 -14.57
N TYR A 185 22.21 -12.79 -13.48
CA TYR A 185 20.85 -12.32 -13.29
C TYR A 185 20.72 -10.91 -13.86
N GLU A 186 19.72 -10.69 -14.72
CA GLU A 186 19.37 -9.39 -15.26
C GLU A 186 18.26 -8.76 -14.40
N PRO A 187 18.55 -7.67 -13.67
CA PRO A 187 17.59 -7.07 -12.75
C PRO A 187 16.37 -6.48 -13.45
N GLY A 188 15.18 -6.85 -12.96
CA GLY A 188 13.90 -6.34 -13.46
C GLY A 188 13.51 -4.96 -12.93
N LEU A 189 12.28 -4.54 -13.23
CA LEU A 189 11.69 -3.30 -12.73
C LEU A 189 11.60 -3.28 -11.19
N LEU A 190 11.31 -4.42 -10.55
CA LEU A 190 11.22 -4.50 -9.08
C LEU A 190 12.56 -4.24 -8.38
N ALA A 191 13.66 -4.71 -8.97
CA ALA A 191 15.00 -4.43 -8.45
C ALA A 191 15.31 -2.93 -8.50
N ARG A 192 14.98 -2.28 -9.63
CA ARG A 192 15.16 -0.84 -9.83
C ARG A 192 14.24 0.01 -8.97
N ALA A 193 13.06 -0.52 -8.62
CA ALA A 193 12.09 0.15 -7.75
C ALA A 193 12.48 0.06 -6.27
N ASN A 194 13.40 -0.82 -5.88
CA ASN A 194 13.79 -0.99 -4.49
C ASN A 194 14.22 0.35 -3.86
N ARG A 195 13.67 0.61 -2.66
CA ARG A 195 13.77 1.86 -1.90
C ARG A 195 13.21 3.10 -2.61
N GLY A 196 12.34 2.88 -3.59
CA GLY A 196 11.69 3.92 -4.40
C GLY A 196 10.18 3.81 -4.48
N ILE A 197 9.67 4.24 -5.62
CA ILE A 197 8.25 4.21 -5.98
C ILE A 197 8.08 3.33 -7.22
N LEU A 198 7.13 2.39 -7.14
CA LEU A 198 6.61 1.68 -8.31
C LEU A 198 5.25 2.28 -8.68
N TYR A 199 5.18 2.96 -9.82
CA TYR A 199 3.95 3.51 -10.36
C TYR A 199 3.38 2.56 -11.41
N VAL A 200 2.14 2.13 -11.21
CA VAL A 200 1.39 1.33 -12.17
C VAL A 200 0.26 2.19 -12.71
N ASP A 201 0.35 2.55 -13.98
CA ASP A 201 -0.72 3.28 -14.66
C ASP A 201 -1.77 2.29 -15.18
N GLU A 202 -3.04 2.67 -15.08
CA GLU A 202 -4.18 1.86 -15.49
C GLU A 202 -4.14 0.43 -14.89
N VAL A 203 -4.06 0.34 -13.54
CA VAL A 203 -4.01 -0.94 -12.80
C VAL A 203 -5.17 -1.89 -13.11
N ASN A 204 -6.29 -1.35 -13.62
CA ASN A 204 -7.45 -2.11 -14.08
C ASN A 204 -7.17 -2.94 -15.36
N LEU A 205 -6.12 -2.60 -16.11
CA LEU A 205 -5.75 -3.26 -17.36
C LEU A 205 -4.53 -4.20 -17.21
N LEU A 206 -3.99 -4.32 -16.00
CA LEU A 206 -2.83 -5.18 -15.75
C LEU A 206 -3.25 -6.67 -15.77
N ASP A 207 -2.40 -7.49 -16.40
CA ASP A 207 -2.60 -8.94 -16.42
C ASP A 207 -2.51 -9.58 -15.02
N ASP A 208 -3.30 -10.63 -14.82
CA ASP A 208 -3.50 -11.32 -13.55
C ASP A 208 -2.19 -11.82 -12.93
N GLY A 209 -1.32 -12.42 -13.74
CA GLY A 209 -0.06 -12.97 -13.23
C GLY A 209 0.88 -11.87 -12.77
N LEU A 210 0.87 -10.73 -13.44
CA LEU A 210 1.73 -9.59 -13.12
C LEU A 210 1.26 -8.89 -11.84
N VAL A 211 -0.06 -8.80 -11.65
CA VAL A 211 -0.68 -8.26 -10.45
C VAL A 211 -0.18 -9.00 -9.22
N ASP A 212 -0.29 -10.32 -9.19
CA ASP A 212 0.04 -11.12 -8.01
C ASP A 212 1.53 -10.98 -7.63
N VAL A 213 2.42 -11.05 -8.62
CA VAL A 213 3.87 -10.88 -8.46
C VAL A 213 4.23 -9.52 -7.86
N VAL A 214 3.65 -8.44 -8.40
CA VAL A 214 3.93 -7.07 -7.93
C VAL A 214 3.40 -6.88 -6.52
N LEU A 215 2.20 -7.38 -6.23
CA LEU A 215 1.55 -7.24 -4.93
C LEU A 215 2.24 -8.06 -3.82
N ASP A 216 2.72 -9.26 -4.14
CA ASP A 216 3.47 -10.08 -3.18
C ASP A 216 4.85 -9.46 -2.90
N SER A 217 5.51 -8.94 -3.92
CA SER A 217 6.77 -8.21 -3.76
C SER A 217 6.60 -6.94 -2.92
N ALA A 218 5.53 -6.18 -3.16
CA ALA A 218 5.21 -4.97 -2.39
C ALA A 218 4.90 -5.28 -0.92
N ALA A 219 4.17 -6.36 -0.64
CA ALA A 219 3.81 -6.75 0.72
C ALA A 219 4.97 -7.40 1.49
N GLY A 220 5.73 -8.30 0.84
CA GLY A 220 6.87 -9.00 1.42
C GLY A 220 8.14 -8.16 1.50
N GLY A 221 8.26 -7.15 0.64
CA GLY A 221 9.45 -6.31 0.51
C GLY A 221 10.66 -7.05 -0.08
N GLN A 222 10.45 -8.21 -0.67
CA GLN A 222 11.43 -9.03 -1.35
C GLN A 222 10.81 -9.57 -2.63
N ASN A 223 11.61 -9.65 -3.68
CA ASN A 223 11.26 -10.33 -4.91
C ASN A 223 12.03 -11.65 -4.97
N THR A 224 11.33 -12.73 -5.29
CA THR A 224 11.89 -14.08 -5.42
C THR A 224 11.70 -14.55 -6.85
N VAL A 225 12.79 -14.85 -7.53
CA VAL A 225 12.80 -15.36 -8.91
C VAL A 225 13.28 -16.80 -8.89
N GLU A 226 12.39 -17.73 -9.22
CA GLU A 226 12.70 -19.16 -9.29
C GLU A 226 12.54 -19.67 -10.73
N ARG A 227 13.66 -19.85 -11.44
CA ARG A 227 13.68 -20.36 -12.83
C ARG A 227 14.85 -21.30 -13.07
N GLU A 228 14.62 -22.31 -13.91
CA GLU A 228 15.60 -23.34 -14.28
C GLU A 228 16.36 -23.98 -13.08
N GLY A 229 15.69 -24.15 -11.94
CA GLY A 229 16.30 -24.72 -10.72
C GLY A 229 17.21 -23.74 -9.95
N ILE A 230 17.19 -22.46 -10.32
CA ILE A 230 17.87 -21.36 -9.64
C ILE A 230 16.84 -20.51 -8.91
N SER A 231 17.08 -20.24 -7.63
CA SER A 231 16.29 -19.32 -6.81
C SER A 231 17.16 -18.13 -6.42
N ILE A 232 16.71 -16.93 -6.77
CA ILE A 232 17.34 -15.65 -6.42
C ILE A 232 16.33 -14.82 -5.65
N VAL A 233 16.78 -14.26 -4.53
CA VAL A 233 15.97 -13.36 -3.69
C VAL A 233 16.69 -12.03 -3.57
N HIS A 234 16.00 -10.93 -3.84
CA HIS A 234 16.55 -9.58 -3.67
C HIS A 234 15.54 -8.66 -3.00
N PRO A 235 15.98 -7.58 -2.33
CA PRO A 235 15.07 -6.62 -1.72
C PRO A 235 14.25 -5.89 -2.79
N ALA A 236 12.98 -5.66 -2.47
CA ALA A 236 12.01 -4.96 -3.31
C ALA A 236 11.07 -4.12 -2.42
N LYS A 237 11.63 -3.28 -1.55
CA LYS A 237 10.84 -2.41 -0.67
C LYS A 237 10.56 -1.08 -1.36
N PHE A 238 9.38 -0.93 -1.93
CA PHE A 238 8.96 0.28 -2.63
C PHE A 238 7.56 0.71 -2.21
N ILE A 239 7.26 1.99 -2.41
CA ILE A 239 5.90 2.51 -2.29
C ILE A 239 5.19 2.20 -3.61
N MET A 240 4.14 1.39 -3.56
CA MET A 240 3.33 1.08 -4.72
C MET A 240 2.25 2.15 -4.90
N ILE A 241 2.16 2.74 -6.09
CA ILE A 241 1.10 3.67 -6.45
C ILE A 241 0.39 3.16 -7.69
N GLY A 242 -0.88 2.82 -7.54
CA GLY A 242 -1.76 2.40 -8.62
C GLY A 242 -2.65 3.55 -9.07
N SER A 243 -2.79 3.73 -10.37
CA SER A 243 -3.67 4.71 -11.01
C SER A 243 -4.69 3.96 -11.86
N GLY A 244 -5.96 4.33 -11.81
CA GLY A 244 -7.00 3.65 -12.59
C GLY A 244 -8.18 4.54 -12.95
N ASN A 245 -8.99 4.06 -13.89
CA ASN A 245 -10.25 4.67 -14.29
C ASN A 245 -11.40 3.68 -14.06
N PRO A 246 -12.35 3.97 -13.14
CA PRO A 246 -13.50 3.10 -12.91
C PRO A 246 -14.33 2.79 -14.17
N ALA A 247 -14.31 3.67 -15.18
CA ALA A 247 -15.06 3.47 -16.42
C ALA A 247 -14.42 2.43 -17.38
N GLU A 248 -13.17 2.05 -17.16
CA GLU A 248 -12.41 1.14 -18.04
C GLU A 248 -12.36 -0.30 -17.53
N GLY A 249 -12.94 -0.58 -16.36
CA GLY A 249 -12.99 -1.90 -15.76
C GLY A 249 -13.01 -1.84 -14.25
N GLU A 250 -13.64 -2.83 -13.63
CA GLU A 250 -13.58 -2.99 -12.18
C GLU A 250 -12.24 -3.60 -11.76
N LEU A 251 -11.74 -3.14 -10.61
CA LEU A 251 -10.53 -3.73 -10.04
C LEU A 251 -10.83 -5.03 -9.33
N ARG A 252 -9.88 -5.96 -9.43
CA ARG A 252 -9.93 -7.23 -8.71
C ARG A 252 -9.95 -6.97 -7.21
N PRO A 253 -10.78 -7.68 -6.43
CA PRO A 253 -10.82 -7.53 -4.97
C PRO A 253 -9.45 -7.73 -4.29
N GLN A 254 -8.59 -8.60 -4.84
CA GLN A 254 -7.25 -8.87 -4.33
C GLN A 254 -6.31 -7.66 -4.45
N LEU A 255 -6.44 -6.87 -5.52
CA LEU A 255 -5.71 -5.60 -5.69
C LEU A 255 -6.17 -4.60 -4.63
N LEU A 256 -7.49 -4.42 -4.53
CA LEU A 256 -8.08 -3.47 -3.58
C LEU A 256 -7.60 -3.74 -2.17
N ASP A 257 -7.69 -4.98 -1.69
CA ASP A 257 -7.33 -5.31 -0.31
C ASP A 257 -5.84 -5.11 0.00
N ARG A 258 -4.95 -5.11 -1.01
CA ARG A 258 -3.51 -4.95 -0.81
C ARG A 258 -3.02 -3.52 -0.86
N PHE A 259 -3.79 -2.59 -1.43
CA PHE A 259 -3.49 -1.17 -1.31
C PHE A 259 -3.82 -0.66 0.09
N GLY A 260 -2.91 0.12 0.67
CA GLY A 260 -3.12 0.71 2.00
C GLY A 260 -4.21 1.78 2.00
N LEU A 261 -4.15 2.69 1.04
CA LEU A 261 -5.08 3.80 0.87
C LEU A 261 -5.73 3.75 -0.50
N SER A 262 -6.99 4.16 -0.60
CA SER A 262 -7.68 4.37 -1.87
C SER A 262 -8.39 5.73 -1.88
N VAL A 263 -8.15 6.48 -2.94
CA VAL A 263 -8.68 7.82 -3.15
C VAL A 263 -9.42 7.92 -4.48
N ASN A 264 -10.57 8.57 -4.44
CA ASN A 264 -11.35 8.88 -5.62
C ASN A 264 -11.09 10.34 -6.01
N VAL A 265 -10.56 10.54 -7.21
CA VAL A 265 -10.21 11.84 -7.78
C VAL A 265 -11.26 12.20 -8.82
N ALA A 266 -12.06 13.21 -8.50
CA ALA A 266 -13.04 13.76 -9.41
C ALA A 266 -12.45 14.93 -10.22
N THR A 267 -13.03 15.17 -11.39
CA THR A 267 -12.74 16.37 -12.17
C THR A 267 -13.14 17.62 -11.38
N LEU A 268 -12.24 18.61 -11.31
CA LEU A 268 -12.51 19.89 -10.64
C LEU A 268 -13.59 20.66 -11.39
N MET A 269 -14.67 20.97 -10.68
CA MET A 269 -15.82 21.73 -11.18
C MET A 269 -15.85 23.18 -10.70
N GLU A 270 -15.09 23.49 -9.64
CA GLU A 270 -14.99 24.84 -9.11
C GLU A 270 -14.13 25.71 -10.05
N VAL A 271 -14.63 26.90 -10.38
CA VAL A 271 -14.08 27.74 -11.45
C VAL A 271 -12.72 28.32 -11.07
N ALA A 272 -12.53 28.75 -9.82
CA ALA A 272 -11.29 29.34 -9.35
C ALA A 272 -10.13 28.33 -9.37
N GLU A 273 -10.33 27.13 -8.80
CA GLU A 273 -9.37 26.02 -8.78
C GLU A 273 -9.04 25.55 -10.20
N ARG A 274 -10.05 25.41 -11.06
CA ARG A 274 -9.85 25.03 -12.46
C ARG A 274 -9.06 26.08 -13.23
N THR A 275 -9.36 27.36 -13.03
CA THR A 275 -8.62 28.47 -13.66
C THR A 275 -7.19 28.49 -13.17
N GLN A 276 -6.96 28.32 -11.86
CA GLN A 276 -5.63 28.25 -11.27
C GLN A 276 -4.81 27.11 -11.88
N MET A 277 -5.39 25.91 -12.02
CA MET A 277 -4.73 24.76 -12.63
C MET A 277 -4.29 25.05 -14.08
N VAL A 278 -5.15 25.68 -14.87
CA VAL A 278 -4.84 26.05 -16.26
C VAL A 278 -3.73 27.10 -16.32
N MET A 279 -3.81 28.14 -15.48
CA MET A 279 -2.80 29.22 -15.45
C MET A 279 -1.43 28.69 -15.00
N ASP A 280 -1.38 27.87 -13.96
CA ASP A 280 -0.15 27.25 -13.49
C ASP A 280 0.45 26.31 -14.56
N ARG A 281 -0.41 25.57 -15.29
CA ARG A 281 0.04 24.72 -16.39
C ARG A 281 0.65 25.53 -17.53
N ILE A 282 0.02 26.62 -17.95
CA ILE A 282 0.53 27.51 -19.00
C ILE A 282 1.87 28.13 -18.58
N ALA A 283 1.98 28.58 -17.32
CA ALA A 283 3.21 29.15 -16.79
C ALA A 283 4.37 28.12 -16.78
N TYR A 284 4.09 26.89 -16.37
CA TYR A 284 5.05 25.78 -16.40
C TYR A 284 5.46 25.42 -17.83
N ASP A 285 4.51 25.31 -18.77
CA ASP A 285 4.81 24.97 -20.17
C ASP A 285 5.63 26.07 -20.86
N SER A 286 5.42 27.34 -20.46
CA SER A 286 6.18 28.49 -20.98
C SER A 286 7.63 28.52 -20.49
N ASN A 287 7.86 28.33 -19.18
CA ASN A 287 9.20 28.22 -18.61
C ASN A 287 9.19 27.40 -17.31
N ALA A 288 9.48 26.10 -17.44
CA ALA A 288 9.45 25.17 -16.32
C ALA A 288 10.49 25.50 -15.23
N GLU A 289 11.67 25.99 -15.61
CA GLU A 289 12.74 26.34 -14.66
C GLU A 289 12.37 27.56 -13.82
N ALA A 290 11.89 28.63 -14.46
CA ALA A 290 11.45 29.83 -13.76
C ALA A 290 10.22 29.56 -12.87
N PHE A 291 9.30 28.72 -13.34
CA PHE A 291 8.13 28.32 -12.55
C PHE A 291 8.55 27.49 -11.33
N ALA A 292 9.40 26.48 -11.50
CA ALA A 292 9.92 25.68 -10.39
C ALA A 292 10.65 26.55 -9.36
N ALA A 293 11.53 27.45 -9.81
CA ALA A 293 12.26 28.36 -8.92
C ALA A 293 11.34 29.29 -8.12
N LYS A 294 10.24 29.76 -8.72
CA LYS A 294 9.24 30.58 -8.02
C LYS A 294 8.53 29.82 -6.89
N ILE A 295 8.32 28.51 -7.06
CA ILE A 295 7.54 27.66 -6.15
C ILE A 295 8.43 26.89 -5.16
N GLU A 296 9.74 26.90 -5.36
CA GLU A 296 10.71 26.19 -4.54
C GLU A 296 10.57 26.44 -3.02
N PRO A 297 10.26 27.66 -2.53
CA PRO A 297 10.02 27.88 -1.10
C PRO A 297 8.88 27.04 -0.53
N ASP A 298 7.78 26.89 -1.28
CA ASP A 298 6.62 26.09 -0.86
C ASP A 298 6.99 24.58 -0.86
N GLN A 299 7.74 24.14 -1.87
CA GLN A 299 8.23 22.76 -1.97
C GLN A 299 9.19 22.43 -0.83
N GLU A 300 10.11 23.34 -0.49
CA GLU A 300 11.06 23.17 0.60
C GLU A 300 10.36 23.10 1.96
N ALA A 301 9.36 23.95 2.20
CA ALA A 301 8.55 23.88 3.42
C ALA A 301 7.86 22.50 3.57
N LEU A 302 7.33 21.96 2.46
CA LEU A 302 6.73 20.63 2.45
C LEU A 302 7.76 19.51 2.67
N ARG A 303 8.95 19.60 2.05
CA ARG A 303 10.06 18.65 2.29
C ARG A 303 10.47 18.62 3.76
N GLN A 304 10.60 19.80 4.38
CA GLN A 304 10.93 19.90 5.81
C GLN A 304 9.83 19.30 6.68
N LYS A 305 8.55 19.56 6.36
CA LYS A 305 7.41 18.94 7.05
C LYS A 305 7.44 17.41 6.95
N LEU A 306 7.72 16.85 5.77
CA LEU A 306 7.84 15.41 5.55
C LEU A 306 9.04 14.80 6.30
N ALA A 307 10.19 15.46 6.29
CA ALA A 307 11.38 15.00 7.02
C ALA A 307 11.13 14.99 8.54
N ALA A 308 10.51 16.05 9.07
CA ALA A 308 10.13 16.13 10.48
C ALA A 308 9.13 15.02 10.87
N ALA A 309 8.12 14.79 10.04
CA ALA A 309 7.12 13.75 10.25
C ALA A 309 7.75 12.33 10.29
N ARG A 310 8.66 12.02 9.36
CA ARG A 310 9.39 10.73 9.35
C ARG A 310 10.21 10.52 10.62
N ASN A 311 10.90 11.56 11.09
CA ASN A 311 11.69 11.51 12.31
C ASN A 311 10.82 11.37 13.58
N MET A 312 9.61 11.94 13.56
CA MET A 312 8.67 11.88 14.68
C MET A 312 7.87 10.58 14.72
N LEU A 313 7.68 9.89 13.59
CA LEU A 313 6.79 8.73 13.44
C LEU A 313 6.98 7.66 14.54
N ALA A 314 8.23 7.38 14.93
CA ALA A 314 8.55 6.40 15.96
C ALA A 314 8.08 6.80 17.37
N LYS A 315 7.88 8.10 17.61
CA LYS A 315 7.43 8.66 18.90
C LYS A 315 5.91 8.77 19.00
N VAL A 316 5.20 8.68 17.88
CA VAL A 316 3.74 8.88 17.86
C VAL A 316 3.03 7.68 18.48
N GLN A 317 2.16 7.95 19.44
CA GLN A 317 1.35 6.96 20.13
C GLN A 317 -0.11 7.03 19.69
N VAL A 318 -0.67 5.86 19.38
CA VAL A 318 -2.11 5.67 19.20
C VAL A 318 -2.68 5.15 20.53
N PRO A 319 -3.53 5.93 21.24
CA PRO A 319 -4.10 5.52 22.52
C PRO A 319 -4.88 4.21 22.41
N LYS A 320 -4.87 3.38 23.46
CA LYS A 320 -5.57 2.08 23.47
C LYS A 320 -7.06 2.22 23.12
N GLU A 321 -7.72 3.25 23.65
CA GLU A 321 -9.13 3.54 23.35
C GLU A 321 -9.37 3.79 21.85
N LEU A 322 -8.44 4.48 21.18
CA LEU A 322 -8.53 4.74 19.75
C LEU A 322 -8.31 3.45 18.96
N LYS A 323 -7.38 2.59 19.38
CA LYS A 323 -7.19 1.26 18.79
C LYS A 323 -8.44 0.39 18.88
N LEU A 324 -9.11 0.40 20.03
CA LEU A 324 -10.37 -0.33 20.23
C LEU A 324 -11.46 0.19 19.29
N LYS A 325 -11.59 1.51 19.15
CA LYS A 325 -12.52 2.15 18.19
C LYS A 325 -12.20 1.79 16.74
N ILE A 326 -10.92 1.67 16.38
CA ILE A 326 -10.52 1.21 15.04
C ILE A 326 -11.03 -0.20 14.79
N SER A 327 -10.80 -1.13 15.72
CA SER A 327 -11.27 -2.52 15.56
C SER A 327 -12.78 -2.65 15.61
N GLU A 328 -13.47 -1.84 16.44
CA GLU A 328 -14.93 -1.75 16.45
C GLU A 328 -15.47 -1.25 15.10
N LEU A 329 -14.83 -0.24 14.50
CA LEU A 329 -15.20 0.27 13.18
C LEU A 329 -14.99 -0.78 12.08
N CYS A 330 -13.84 -1.47 12.06
CA CYS A 330 -13.57 -2.53 11.09
C CYS A 330 -14.59 -3.67 11.22
N SER A 331 -14.91 -4.08 12.46
CA SER A 331 -15.91 -5.12 12.73
C SER A 331 -17.32 -4.67 12.34
N PHE A 332 -17.69 -3.41 12.59
CA PHE A 332 -19.01 -2.87 12.24
C PHE A 332 -19.20 -2.77 10.72
N LEU A 333 -18.13 -2.53 9.97
CA LEU A 333 -18.13 -2.44 8.52
C LEU A 333 -17.95 -3.79 7.80
N ASP A 334 -17.90 -4.90 8.53
CA ASP A 334 -17.68 -6.27 8.01
C ASP A 334 -16.41 -6.35 7.13
N ILE A 335 -15.32 -5.72 7.58
CA ILE A 335 -14.04 -5.75 6.87
C ILE A 335 -13.36 -7.10 7.08
N ASP A 336 -12.95 -7.72 5.97
CA ASP A 336 -12.28 -9.01 5.99
C ASP A 336 -10.86 -8.93 6.59
N GLY A 337 -10.61 -9.75 7.62
CA GLY A 337 -9.31 -9.87 8.26
C GLY A 337 -8.86 -8.62 9.05
N VAL A 338 -7.57 -8.59 9.42
CA VAL A 338 -7.00 -7.54 10.30
C VAL A 338 -6.23 -6.46 9.54
N ARG A 339 -6.21 -6.53 8.20
CA ARG A 339 -5.42 -5.62 7.37
C ARG A 339 -5.98 -4.19 7.43
N GLY A 340 -7.30 -4.03 7.49
CA GLY A 340 -7.96 -2.74 7.71
C GLY A 340 -7.52 -2.09 9.03
N ASP A 341 -7.48 -2.86 10.12
CA ASP A 341 -7.05 -2.40 11.44
C ASP A 341 -5.60 -1.92 11.45
N ILE A 342 -4.69 -2.74 10.93
CA ILE A 342 -3.25 -2.46 10.90
C ILE A 342 -2.99 -1.20 10.07
N THR A 343 -3.60 -1.12 8.89
CA THR A 343 -3.43 -0.01 7.96
C THR A 343 -4.00 1.29 8.55
N THR A 344 -5.17 1.22 9.17
CA THR A 344 -5.79 2.39 9.83
C THR A 344 -4.91 2.91 10.96
N ASN A 345 -4.37 2.02 11.80
CA ASN A 345 -3.44 2.40 12.87
C ASN A 345 -2.18 3.09 12.32
N LYS A 346 -1.56 2.53 11.27
CA LYS A 346 -0.37 3.11 10.64
C LYS A 346 -0.66 4.46 10.00
N ALA A 347 -1.76 4.58 9.27
CA ALA A 347 -2.15 5.80 8.59
C ALA A 347 -2.53 6.92 9.57
N VAL A 348 -3.25 6.61 10.65
CA VAL A 348 -3.55 7.56 11.74
C VAL A 348 -2.27 8.03 12.42
N ARG A 349 -1.34 7.11 12.69
CA ARG A 349 -0.02 7.44 13.26
C ARG A 349 0.79 8.35 12.33
N ALA A 350 0.81 8.04 11.03
CA ALA A 350 1.49 8.85 10.03
C ALA A 350 0.86 10.24 9.88
N PHE A 351 -0.46 10.35 9.96
CA PHE A 351 -1.17 11.62 9.90
C PHE A 351 -0.89 12.49 11.12
N CYS A 352 -0.93 11.91 12.32
CA CYS A 352 -0.56 12.59 13.54
C CYS A 352 0.89 13.11 13.49
N ALA A 353 1.83 12.29 13.00
CA ALA A 353 3.22 12.69 12.77
C ALA A 353 3.35 13.82 11.74
N PHE A 354 2.58 13.74 10.65
CA PHE A 354 2.54 14.76 9.60
C PHE A 354 2.05 16.11 10.14
N GLU A 355 1.09 16.09 11.06
CA GLU A 355 0.59 17.29 11.76
C GLU A 355 1.50 17.73 12.92
N GLY A 356 2.66 17.09 13.11
CA GLY A 356 3.64 17.47 14.13
C GLY A 356 3.23 17.12 15.57
N ARG A 357 2.26 16.22 15.75
CA ARG A 357 1.76 15.76 17.05
C ARG A 357 2.32 14.37 17.40
N THR A 358 2.38 14.07 18.70
CA THR A 358 2.87 12.79 19.23
C THR A 358 1.76 11.88 19.76
N GLN A 359 0.52 12.35 19.83
CA GLN A 359 -0.62 11.59 20.29
C GLN A 359 -1.77 11.70 19.29
N ALA A 360 -2.20 10.55 18.77
CA ALA A 360 -3.29 10.48 17.81
C ALA A 360 -4.64 10.72 18.51
N THR A 361 -5.52 11.45 17.83
CA THR A 361 -6.85 11.83 18.34
C THR A 361 -7.97 11.18 17.55
N LYS A 362 -9.23 11.43 17.94
CA LYS A 362 -10.40 10.90 17.24
C LYS A 362 -10.54 11.55 15.86
N GLU A 363 -10.23 12.84 15.76
CA GLU A 363 -10.25 13.64 14.52
C GLU A 363 -9.31 13.06 13.47
N ASP A 364 -8.16 12.54 13.90
CA ASP A 364 -7.22 11.83 13.02
C ASP A 364 -7.86 10.58 12.40
N LEU A 365 -8.59 9.82 13.21
CA LEU A 365 -9.31 8.64 12.74
C LEU A 365 -10.44 9.04 11.78
N GLU A 366 -11.19 10.11 12.07
CA GLU A 366 -12.27 10.58 11.20
C GLU A 366 -11.75 10.98 9.81
N ARG A 367 -10.57 11.62 9.77
CA ARG A 367 -9.93 12.05 8.53
C ARG A 367 -9.40 10.90 7.69
N ILE A 368 -8.83 9.88 8.34
CA ILE A 368 -8.07 8.82 7.69
C ILE A 368 -8.89 7.56 7.39
N ALA A 369 -9.84 7.19 8.24
CA ALA A 369 -10.62 5.96 8.05
C ALA A 369 -11.29 5.86 6.67
N PRO A 370 -11.88 6.93 6.08
CA PRO A 370 -12.46 6.85 4.74
C PRO A 370 -11.44 6.51 3.65
N LEU A 371 -10.18 6.93 3.80
CA LEU A 371 -9.11 6.65 2.82
C LEU A 371 -8.61 5.21 2.92
N VAL A 372 -8.74 4.58 4.08
CA VAL A 372 -8.25 3.22 4.35
C VAL A 372 -9.33 2.15 4.11
N LEU A 373 -10.58 2.43 4.49
CA LEU A 373 -11.62 1.40 4.59
C LEU A 373 -12.57 1.36 3.40
N ASN A 374 -12.68 2.44 2.62
CA ASN A 374 -13.66 2.56 1.51
C ASN A 374 -13.60 1.40 0.49
N HIS A 375 -12.41 0.94 0.15
CA HIS A 375 -12.14 -0.07 -0.86
C HIS A 375 -12.08 -1.50 -0.29
N ARG A 376 -12.14 -1.63 1.04
CA ARG A 376 -12.10 -2.91 1.77
C ARG A 376 -13.51 -3.40 2.14
N MET A 377 -14.51 -2.54 1.98
CA MET A 377 -15.90 -2.91 2.18
C MET A 377 -16.40 -3.76 1.02
N ARG A 378 -17.20 -4.78 1.35
CA ARG A 378 -17.96 -5.53 0.35
C ARG A 378 -18.99 -4.60 -0.28
N LYS A 379 -18.96 -4.49 -1.61
CA LYS A 379 -19.95 -3.72 -2.36
C LYS A 379 -21.19 -4.60 -2.56
N ASP A 380 -22.31 -4.21 -1.96
CA ASP A 380 -23.62 -4.71 -2.38
C ASP A 380 -23.98 -4.02 -3.71
N PRO A 381 -24.27 -4.75 -4.79
CA PRO A 381 -24.69 -4.17 -6.07
C PRO A 381 -25.94 -3.28 -5.98
N LEU A 382 -26.75 -3.43 -4.93
CA LEU A 382 -27.96 -2.62 -4.70
C LEU A 382 -27.71 -1.36 -3.88
N ASP A 383 -26.49 -1.17 -3.36
CA ASP A 383 -26.18 -0.02 -2.54
C ASP A 383 -25.92 1.25 -3.37
N VAL A 384 -26.78 2.25 -3.17
CA VAL A 384 -26.68 3.57 -3.84
C VAL A 384 -25.64 4.48 -3.17
N ILE A 385 -25.19 4.13 -1.96
CA ILE A 385 -24.29 4.96 -1.15
C ILE A 385 -22.83 4.56 -1.41
N ASP A 386 -22.00 5.55 -1.73
CA ASP A 386 -20.54 5.38 -1.84
C ASP A 386 -19.91 4.85 -0.54
N GLY A 387 -18.91 3.98 -0.68
CA GLY A 387 -18.19 3.35 0.44
C GLY A 387 -17.56 4.37 1.38
N GLY A 388 -16.95 5.44 0.86
CA GLY A 388 -16.37 6.50 1.69
C GLY A 388 -17.41 7.21 2.55
N THR A 389 -18.61 7.41 2.00
CA THR A 389 -19.74 8.00 2.74
C THR A 389 -20.26 7.05 3.82
N LYS A 390 -20.37 5.74 3.54
CA LYS A 390 -20.76 4.75 4.56
C LYS A 390 -19.77 4.71 5.71
N VAL A 391 -18.47 4.73 5.44
CA VAL A 391 -17.43 4.78 6.47
C VAL A 391 -17.61 6.01 7.36
N LYS A 392 -17.86 7.19 6.77
CA LYS A 392 -18.11 8.43 7.54
C LYS A 392 -19.37 8.32 8.42
N ILE A 393 -20.44 7.71 7.92
CA ILE A 393 -21.67 7.50 8.69
C ILE A 393 -21.43 6.54 9.87
N ALA A 394 -20.80 5.40 9.61
CA ALA A 394 -20.45 4.40 10.64
C ALA A 394 -19.56 5.02 11.72
N LEU A 395 -18.54 5.76 11.29
CA LEU A 395 -17.62 6.43 12.18
C LEU A 395 -18.30 7.50 13.04
N ARG A 396 -19.21 8.33 12.49
CA ARG A 396 -19.99 9.28 13.30
C ARG A 396 -20.86 8.56 14.35
N ARG A 397 -21.48 7.44 13.98
CA ARG A 397 -22.29 6.62 14.91
C ARG A 397 -21.47 6.06 16.06
N LEU A 398 -20.26 5.59 15.80
CA LEU A 398 -19.37 4.99 16.80
C LEU A 398 -18.65 6.04 17.66
N LEU A 399 -18.27 7.17 17.08
CA LEU A 399 -17.53 8.20 17.80
C LEU A 399 -18.44 9.12 18.61
N ASN A 400 -19.65 9.43 18.11
CA ASN A 400 -20.59 10.39 18.71
C ASN A 400 -22.03 9.85 18.75
N PRO A 401 -22.32 8.77 19.51
CA PRO A 401 -23.64 8.14 19.52
C PRO A 401 -24.76 9.06 20.04
N GLU A 402 -24.47 9.98 20.96
CA GLU A 402 -25.46 10.93 21.49
C GLU A 402 -25.88 11.99 20.46
N LEU A 403 -24.93 12.45 19.64
CA LEU A 403 -25.23 13.42 18.57
C LEU A 403 -26.13 12.78 17.51
N VAL A 404 -25.85 11.54 17.12
CA VAL A 404 -26.68 10.81 16.14
C VAL A 404 -28.09 10.61 16.67
N LYS A 405 -28.26 10.23 17.95
CA LYS A 405 -29.60 10.10 18.55
C LYS A 405 -30.39 11.41 18.51
N ARG A 406 -29.74 12.54 18.86
CA ARG A 406 -30.36 13.87 18.81
C ARG A 406 -30.74 14.28 17.37
N GLU A 407 -29.88 13.99 16.40
CA GLU A 407 -30.16 14.27 14.98
C GLU A 407 -31.31 13.39 14.43
N GLU A 408 -31.36 12.11 14.80
CA GLU A 408 -32.44 11.21 14.42
C GLU A 408 -33.77 11.60 15.06
N GLU A 409 -33.76 12.01 16.33
CA GLU A 409 -34.93 12.58 17.02
C GLU A 409 -35.39 13.89 16.37
N ALA A 410 -34.47 14.78 16.01
CA ALA A 410 -34.78 16.02 15.31
C ALA A 410 -35.34 15.77 13.90
N LYS A 411 -34.80 14.79 13.16
CA LYS A 411 -35.33 14.37 11.85
C LYS A 411 -36.74 13.79 11.97
N LYS A 412 -36.99 12.94 12.98
CA LYS A 412 -38.34 12.41 13.25
C LYS A 412 -39.32 13.53 13.55
N LYS A 413 -38.95 14.49 14.42
CA LYS A 413 -39.77 15.67 14.70
C LYS A 413 -40.04 16.50 13.45
N ALA A 414 -39.02 16.77 12.63
CA ALA A 414 -39.18 17.51 11.38
C ALA A 414 -40.04 16.78 10.34
N GLU A 415 -39.95 15.44 10.27
CA GLU A 415 -40.80 14.64 9.39
C GLU A 415 -42.25 14.57 9.88
N GLU A 416 -42.46 14.46 11.20
CA GLU A 416 -43.78 14.56 11.83
C GLU A 416 -44.41 15.94 11.62
N GLU A 417 -43.64 17.03 11.78
CA GLU A 417 -44.07 18.40 11.47
C GLU A 417 -44.40 18.57 9.99
N ARG A 418 -43.60 17.99 9.08
CA ARG A 418 -43.86 18.04 7.63
C ARG A 418 -45.11 17.25 7.25
N LYS A 419 -45.35 16.09 7.88
CA LYS A 419 -46.59 15.30 7.69
C LYS A 419 -47.80 16.02 8.28
N ALA A 420 -47.67 16.65 9.45
CA ALA A 420 -48.71 17.46 10.07
C ALA A 420 -49.04 18.70 9.22
N ALA A 421 -48.03 19.39 8.67
CA ALA A 421 -48.22 20.52 7.75
C ALA A 421 -48.87 20.10 6.43
N ALA A 422 -48.51 18.93 5.89
CA ALA A 422 -49.15 18.37 4.69
C ALA A 422 -50.61 17.97 4.95
N ALA A 423 -50.92 17.44 6.14
CA ALA A 423 -52.29 17.13 6.55
C ALA A 423 -53.13 18.40 6.82
N ALA A 424 -52.52 19.46 7.35
CA ALA A 424 -53.18 20.75 7.59
C ALA A 424 -53.32 21.61 6.32
N GLY A 425 -52.51 21.37 5.28
CA GLY A 425 -52.59 22.03 3.98
C GLY A 425 -53.66 21.47 3.03
N GLY A 426 -54.36 20.41 3.45
CA GLY A 426 -55.40 19.74 2.67
C GLY A 426 -56.77 20.44 2.68
N ASP A 427 -56.84 21.76 2.53
CA ASP A 427 -58.07 22.45 2.08
C ASP A 427 -57.80 23.90 1.65
N ARG A 428 -57.08 24.10 0.54
CA ARG A 428 -57.19 25.35 -0.23
C ARG A 428 -57.39 25.03 -1.70
N GLY A 429 -58.66 24.84 -2.04
CA GLY A 429 -59.30 25.46 -3.20
C GLY A 429 -58.54 25.35 -4.52
N ASN A 430 -59.03 24.46 -5.36
CA ASN A 430 -58.88 24.48 -6.81
C ASN A 430 -59.26 25.88 -7.37
N GLN A 431 -58.33 26.83 -7.38
CA GLN A 431 -58.43 28.06 -8.16
C GLN A 431 -57.52 27.93 -9.38
N LYS A 432 -58.17 27.74 -10.52
CA LYS A 432 -57.57 27.81 -11.86
C LYS A 432 -56.62 29.00 -11.94
N ALA A 433 -55.35 28.73 -12.24
CA ALA A 433 -54.37 29.76 -12.55
C ALA A 433 -54.89 30.58 -13.74
N GLY A 434 -55.25 31.83 -13.44
CA GLY A 434 -55.59 32.84 -14.42
C GLY A 434 -54.41 33.08 -15.36
N ALA A 435 -54.77 33.28 -16.62
CA ALA A 435 -53.92 33.81 -17.66
C ALA A 435 -53.19 35.09 -17.22
N TRP A 436 -52.06 35.36 -17.89
CA TRP A 436 -51.31 36.62 -18.11
C TRP A 436 -49.80 36.34 -17.97
N GLY A 437 -48.88 36.84 -18.80
CA GLY A 437 -48.98 37.90 -19.79
C GLY A 437 -47.87 37.78 -20.85
N GLY A 438 -48.14 38.42 -21.99
CA GLY A 438 -47.34 38.35 -23.20
C GLY A 438 -45.98 39.04 -23.13
N LEU A 439 -45.12 38.62 -24.07
CA LEU A 439 -43.82 39.22 -24.34
C LEU A 439 -43.98 40.67 -24.88
N PRO A 440 -43.15 41.63 -24.43
CA PRO A 440 -43.05 42.91 -25.11
C PRO A 440 -42.21 42.76 -26.38
N GLY A 441 -42.84 43.05 -27.51
CA GLY A 441 -42.21 43.07 -28.83
C GLY A 441 -41.25 44.24 -29.01
N ARG A 442 -40.20 43.99 -29.79
CA ARG A 442 -39.26 44.98 -30.33
C ARG A 442 -39.99 46.04 -31.16
N ARG A 443 -39.67 47.31 -30.92
CA ARG A 443 -39.34 48.28 -31.98
C ARG A 443 -38.24 49.18 -31.48
#